data_AF-V7BS21-F1
#
_entry.id   AF-V7BS21-F1
#
_cell.length_a   1.000
_cell.length_b   1.000
_cell.length_c   1.000
_cell.angle_alpha   90.00
_cell.angle_beta   90.00
_cell.angle_gamma   90.00
#
_symmetry.space_group_name_H-M   'P 1'
#
loop_
_entity.id
_entity.type
_entity.pdbx_description
1 polymer ?
#
loop_
_entity_poly.entity_id
_entity_poly.type
_entity_poly.pdbx_seq_one_letter_code
_entity_poly.pdbx_strand_id
1 'polypeptide(L)'
;MQYKYPPTQHAFACPPFTPFCSLAYSSCVATVLLRPFFYLFKNMAIEDVESGEATKLQCLQEPFIQPEEAATYKEVGCAENGSIGMVLLSTLVAVCGSFTFGTCVGYSAPTQAAIREDLNLSLAEFSMFGSLVTIGAMLGAMTSGRITDFFGRKGAMRISTGFCIAGWLAVFFSKSSCFLDLGRFSTGYGIGIISYVVPIYIAEIAPKNLRGGLATINQLLIVTGISVSFFIGSVINWRQLALAGLVPCICLVVGLCFIPESPRWLAKVGREKEFQLALRSLRGKDVDISHEAAEILDYIETFNSLPKTKLLDLFQRKYVRSLVIGVGLMACQQSVGINGIGFYTAETFVAAGLSSGKAGTIAYGCMQIPFTILGAILMDRSGRRPLIMVSASGTFLGCFIAGVAFFLKDQSLLLEWVPILAVTGVLIYIAAFSIGMGPVPWVIMSEIFPINVKGTAGSLVVLLNWLGAWIVSYTFNFLMSWSSPGTLFLYAGSSLLTIVFVAKLVPETKGKTLEEIQDCISS
;
A
#
# COMPACT_ATOMS: atom_id res chain seq x y z
N MET A 1 68.71 7.90 -32.65
CA MET A 1 67.62 7.63 -33.60
C MET A 1 66.30 8.01 -32.95
N GLN A 2 65.84 9.22 -33.24
CA GLN A 2 64.48 9.68 -32.97
C GLN A 2 63.65 9.39 -34.23
N TYR A 3 62.47 8.79 -34.09
CA TYR A 3 61.42 8.91 -35.09
C TYR A 3 60.23 9.63 -34.47
N LYS A 4 59.87 10.72 -35.12
CA LYS A 4 58.84 11.71 -34.82
C LYS A 4 57.92 11.75 -36.05
N TYR A 5 56.62 12.01 -35.86
CA TYR A 5 55.59 12.57 -36.77
C TYR A 5 54.22 11.90 -36.52
N PRO A 6 53.07 12.57 -36.72
CA PRO A 6 52.58 13.85 -36.18
C PRO A 6 51.17 13.73 -35.54
N PRO A 7 50.56 14.81 -34.99
CA PRO A 7 49.23 14.76 -34.39
C PRO A 7 48.12 15.13 -35.39
N THR A 8 47.02 14.38 -35.41
CA THR A 8 45.76 14.79 -36.04
C THR A 8 44.64 14.81 -35.01
N GLN A 9 44.12 16.02 -34.78
CA GLN A 9 42.93 16.30 -33.99
C GLN A 9 41.69 15.77 -34.72
N HIS A 10 40.96 14.86 -34.08
CA HIS A 10 39.52 14.74 -34.26
C HIS A 10 38.90 14.55 -32.87
N ALA A 11 38.50 15.66 -32.27
CA ALA A 11 37.61 15.68 -31.12
C ALA A 11 36.21 15.23 -31.59
N PHE A 12 35.88 13.96 -31.37
CA PHE A 12 34.48 13.56 -31.26
C PHE A 12 34.03 13.90 -29.84
N ALA A 13 33.42 15.08 -29.70
CA ALA A 13 32.65 15.43 -28.53
C ALA A 13 31.44 14.49 -28.43
N CYS A 14 31.46 13.55 -27.48
CA CYS A 14 30.23 12.89 -27.03
C CYS A 14 29.32 13.94 -26.39
N PRO A 15 28.04 14.04 -26.78
CA PRO A 15 27.12 14.98 -26.16
C PRO A 15 26.79 14.53 -24.72
N PRO A 16 26.41 15.46 -23.83
CA PRO A 16 26.04 15.13 -22.46
C PRO A 16 24.80 14.22 -22.44
N PHE A 17 24.87 13.15 -21.65
CA PHE A 17 23.75 12.25 -21.36
C PHE A 17 22.54 13.04 -20.86
N THR A 18 21.53 13.21 -21.72
CA THR A 18 20.24 13.78 -21.34
C THR A 18 19.40 12.76 -20.54
N PRO A 19 18.70 13.17 -19.48
CA PRO A 19 17.97 12.28 -18.56
C PRO A 19 16.79 11.50 -19.18
N PHE A 20 16.38 11.82 -20.41
CA PHE A 20 15.31 11.11 -21.13
C PHE A 20 15.71 9.72 -21.67
N CYS A 21 16.99 9.49 -21.97
CA CYS A 21 17.44 8.19 -22.50
C CYS A 21 17.41 7.07 -21.43
N SER A 22 17.60 7.41 -20.15
CA SER A 22 17.56 6.44 -19.04
C SER A 22 16.14 5.89 -18.81
N LEU A 23 15.09 6.70 -18.99
CA LEU A 23 13.69 6.28 -18.86
C LEU A 23 13.27 5.31 -19.98
N ALA A 24 13.68 5.56 -21.23
CA ALA A 24 13.38 4.68 -22.36
C ALA A 24 14.11 3.33 -22.25
N TYR A 25 15.36 3.34 -21.77
CA TYR A 25 16.15 2.12 -21.58
C TYR A 25 15.65 1.28 -20.40
N SER A 26 15.27 1.89 -19.25
CA SER A 26 14.67 1.17 -18.13
C SER A 26 13.32 0.56 -18.48
N SER A 27 12.48 1.25 -19.27
CA SER A 27 11.20 0.71 -19.72
C SER A 27 11.40 -0.49 -20.65
N CYS A 28 12.37 -0.42 -21.58
CA CYS A 28 12.65 -1.51 -22.51
C CYS A 28 13.27 -2.74 -21.81
N VAL A 29 14.18 -2.53 -20.86
CA VAL A 29 14.81 -3.62 -20.09
C VAL A 29 13.81 -4.28 -19.12
N ALA A 30 12.92 -3.51 -18.49
CA ALA A 30 11.83 -4.06 -17.68
C ALA A 30 10.86 -4.90 -18.53
N THR A 31 10.51 -4.46 -19.75
CA THR A 31 9.66 -5.25 -20.67
C THR A 31 10.35 -6.55 -21.13
N VAL A 32 11.67 -6.52 -21.36
CA VAL A 32 12.43 -7.70 -21.80
C VAL A 32 12.63 -8.72 -20.66
N LEU A 33 12.92 -8.27 -19.43
CA LEU A 33 13.11 -9.14 -18.26
C LEU A 33 11.80 -9.67 -17.67
N LEU A 34 10.66 -8.99 -17.86
CA LEU A 34 9.33 -9.45 -17.42
C LEU A 34 8.62 -10.34 -18.44
N ARG A 35 9.14 -10.47 -19.67
CA ARG A 35 8.58 -11.32 -20.73
C ARG A 35 8.45 -12.81 -20.34
N PRO A 36 9.41 -13.43 -19.64
CA PRO A 36 9.29 -14.82 -19.16
C PRO A 36 8.13 -14.98 -18.17
N PHE A 37 7.86 -13.97 -17.32
CA PHE A 37 6.71 -13.98 -16.42
C PHE A 37 5.40 -13.94 -17.19
N PHE A 38 5.27 -13.08 -18.22
CA PHE A 38 4.10 -13.07 -19.10
C PHE A 38 3.87 -14.42 -19.80
N TYR A 39 4.93 -15.14 -20.17
CA TYR A 39 4.82 -16.50 -20.74
C TYR A 39 4.41 -17.55 -19.70
N LEU A 40 4.99 -17.52 -18.50
CA LEU A 40 4.59 -18.40 -17.39
C LEU A 40 3.11 -18.18 -17.02
N PHE A 41 2.67 -16.92 -17.02
CA PHE A 41 1.29 -16.51 -16.80
C PHE A 41 0.33 -16.96 -17.91
N LYS A 42 0.76 -16.87 -19.17
CA LYS A 42 -0.03 -17.36 -20.30
C LYS A 42 -0.26 -18.86 -20.19
N ASN A 43 0.74 -19.63 -19.76
CA ASN A 43 0.62 -21.07 -19.62
C ASN A 43 -0.29 -21.48 -18.45
N MET A 44 -0.20 -20.82 -17.29
CA MET A 44 -1.13 -21.07 -16.17
C MET A 44 -2.58 -20.68 -16.50
N ALA A 45 -2.77 -19.59 -17.25
CA ALA A 45 -4.10 -19.16 -17.68
C ALA A 45 -4.73 -20.10 -18.73
N ILE A 46 -3.91 -20.81 -19.51
CA ILE A 46 -4.40 -21.81 -20.48
C ILE A 46 -4.81 -23.10 -19.76
N GLU A 47 -4.04 -23.56 -18.75
CA GLU A 47 -4.40 -24.73 -17.94
C GLU A 47 -5.71 -24.55 -17.12
N ASP A 48 -5.97 -23.34 -16.61
CA ASP A 48 -7.22 -23.02 -15.91
C ASP A 48 -8.45 -22.90 -16.85
N VAL A 49 -8.24 -22.52 -18.12
CA VAL A 49 -9.31 -22.46 -19.13
C VAL A 49 -9.66 -23.85 -19.64
N GLU A 50 -8.67 -24.70 -19.91
CA GLU A 50 -8.91 -26.08 -20.37
C GLU A 50 -9.56 -26.95 -19.28
N SER A 51 -9.19 -26.75 -18.00
CA SER A 51 -9.84 -27.45 -16.87
C SER A 51 -11.25 -26.91 -16.56
N GLY A 52 -11.50 -25.61 -16.78
CA GLY A 52 -12.81 -24.98 -16.64
C GLY A 52 -13.82 -25.35 -17.73
N GLU A 53 -13.37 -25.56 -18.97
CA GLU A 53 -14.22 -26.01 -20.09
C GLU A 53 -14.57 -27.50 -19.99
N ALA A 54 -13.62 -28.35 -19.57
CA ALA A 54 -13.86 -29.78 -19.35
C ALA A 54 -14.93 -30.03 -18.26
N THR A 55 -14.98 -29.17 -17.24
CA THR A 55 -15.96 -29.28 -16.14
C THR A 55 -17.34 -28.74 -16.54
N LYS A 56 -17.42 -27.74 -17.43
CA LYS A 56 -18.70 -27.18 -17.91
C LYS A 56 -19.41 -28.05 -18.95
N LEU A 57 -18.67 -28.85 -19.72
CA LEU A 57 -19.29 -29.71 -20.74
C LEU A 57 -20.04 -30.93 -20.15
N GLN A 58 -19.75 -31.34 -18.91
CA GLN A 58 -20.45 -32.46 -18.26
C GLN A 58 -21.78 -32.06 -17.58
N CYS A 59 -22.05 -30.77 -17.38
CA CYS A 59 -23.28 -30.30 -16.70
C CYS A 59 -24.40 -29.83 -17.64
N LEU A 60 -24.25 -29.93 -18.96
CA LEU A 60 -25.21 -29.38 -19.94
C LEU A 60 -26.11 -30.42 -20.62
N GLN A 61 -26.31 -31.59 -20.01
CA GLN A 61 -27.11 -32.65 -20.63
C GLN A 61 -28.24 -33.11 -19.71
N GLU A 62 -29.26 -32.25 -19.52
CA GLU A 62 -30.65 -32.67 -19.28
C GLU A 62 -31.63 -31.49 -19.48
N PRO A 63 -32.79 -31.67 -20.17
CA PRO A 63 -33.66 -30.57 -20.54
C PRO A 63 -34.89 -30.45 -19.62
N PHE A 64 -35.28 -29.25 -19.20
CA PHE A 64 -36.65 -28.98 -18.77
C PHE A 64 -37.15 -27.64 -19.31
N ILE A 65 -38.19 -27.74 -20.12
CA ILE A 65 -39.01 -26.66 -20.68
C ILE A 65 -40.15 -26.37 -19.70
N GLN A 66 -40.40 -25.11 -19.37
CA GLN A 66 -41.74 -24.48 -19.39
C GLN A 66 -41.63 -22.94 -19.35
N PRO A 67 -42.49 -22.20 -20.09
CA PRO A 67 -42.38 -20.75 -20.25
C PRO A 67 -43.35 -20.00 -19.32
N GLU A 68 -42.86 -19.02 -18.54
CA GLU A 68 -43.71 -18.05 -17.85
C GLU A 68 -43.23 -16.60 -18.10
N GLU A 69 -44.10 -15.89 -18.82
CA GLU A 69 -44.42 -14.46 -18.84
C GLU A 69 -43.32 -13.40 -18.67
N ALA A 70 -43.15 -12.64 -19.75
CA ALA A 70 -42.38 -11.42 -19.85
C ALA A 70 -42.97 -10.27 -19.00
N ALA A 71 -42.34 -9.97 -17.86
CA ALA A 71 -42.50 -8.69 -17.20
C ALA A 71 -41.58 -7.65 -17.86
N THR A 72 -42.22 -6.65 -18.48
CA THR A 72 -41.57 -5.52 -19.14
C THR A 72 -40.82 -4.67 -18.11
N TYR A 73 -39.48 -4.75 -18.09
CA TYR A 73 -38.66 -3.77 -17.38
C TYR A 73 -38.78 -2.43 -18.11
N LYS A 74 -39.62 -1.54 -17.57
CA LYS A 74 -39.57 -0.12 -17.91
C LYS A 74 -38.19 0.40 -17.47
N GLU A 75 -37.37 0.79 -18.45
CA GLU A 75 -36.27 1.71 -18.24
C GLU A 75 -36.82 2.97 -17.55
N VAL A 76 -36.56 3.09 -16.24
CA VAL A 76 -36.74 4.37 -15.55
C VAL A 76 -35.52 5.21 -15.93
N GLY A 77 -35.82 6.22 -16.74
CA GLY A 77 -34.85 7.13 -17.32
C GLY A 77 -33.98 7.87 -16.31
N CYS A 78 -32.91 8.44 -16.87
CA CYS A 78 -31.97 9.37 -16.26
C CYS A 78 -32.61 10.27 -15.18
N ALA A 79 -32.41 9.91 -13.92
CA ALA A 79 -32.67 10.78 -12.78
C ALA A 79 -31.35 11.33 -12.24
N GLU A 80 -31.14 12.62 -12.53
CA GLU A 80 -30.35 13.62 -11.80
C GLU A 80 -28.92 13.29 -11.31
N ASN A 81 -27.95 13.99 -11.90
CA ASN A 81 -26.53 14.08 -11.53
C ASN A 81 -26.23 14.57 -10.08
N GLY A 82 -27.23 14.67 -9.19
CA GLY A 82 -27.12 15.23 -7.83
C GLY A 82 -26.77 14.24 -6.72
N SER A 83 -26.85 12.91 -6.93
CA SER A 83 -26.74 11.91 -5.86
C SER A 83 -25.34 11.30 -5.68
N ILE A 84 -24.68 10.88 -6.77
CA ILE A 84 -23.33 10.31 -6.74
C ILE A 84 -22.27 11.38 -6.40
N GLY A 85 -22.54 12.65 -6.74
CA GLY A 85 -21.62 13.75 -6.52
C GLY A 85 -21.17 13.89 -5.07
N MET A 86 -22.07 13.68 -4.10
CA MET A 86 -21.73 13.79 -2.68
C MET A 86 -20.85 12.65 -2.19
N VAL A 87 -21.09 11.42 -2.69
CA VAL A 87 -20.25 10.25 -2.37
C VAL A 87 -18.86 10.43 -2.96
N LEU A 88 -18.76 10.89 -4.21
CA LEU A 88 -17.48 11.17 -4.87
C LEU A 88 -16.73 12.31 -4.17
N LEU A 89 -17.40 13.40 -3.80
CA LEU A 89 -16.79 14.49 -3.04
C LEU A 89 -16.30 14.01 -1.67
N SER A 90 -17.13 13.26 -0.95
CA SER A 90 -16.77 12.71 0.36
C SER A 90 -15.59 11.75 0.28
N THR A 91 -15.54 10.95 -0.79
CA THR A 91 -14.40 10.06 -1.06
C THR A 91 -13.16 10.85 -1.42
N LEU A 92 -13.27 11.85 -2.30
CA LEU A 92 -12.16 12.72 -2.72
C LEU A 92 -11.50 13.41 -1.52
N VAL A 93 -12.32 13.97 -0.62
CA VAL A 93 -11.84 14.57 0.63
C VAL A 93 -11.18 13.52 1.52
N ALA A 94 -11.80 12.37 1.71
CA ALA A 94 -11.24 11.32 2.58
C ALA A 94 -9.88 10.82 2.05
N VAL A 95 -9.73 10.65 0.73
CA VAL A 95 -8.47 10.19 0.12
C VAL A 95 -7.36 11.24 0.11
N CYS A 96 -7.65 12.52 0.42
CA CYS A 96 -6.58 13.47 0.79
C CYS A 96 -5.82 13.01 2.04
N GLY A 97 -6.48 12.28 2.95
CA GLY A 97 -5.81 11.60 4.06
C GLY A 97 -4.86 10.51 3.58
N SER A 98 -5.31 9.66 2.66
CA SER A 98 -4.49 8.62 2.02
C SER A 98 -3.29 9.22 1.29
N PHE A 99 -3.49 10.35 0.62
CA PHE A 99 -2.39 11.10 0.00
C PHE A 99 -1.40 11.63 1.05
N THR A 100 -1.91 12.19 2.16
CA THR A 100 -1.08 12.62 3.30
C THR A 100 -0.25 11.46 3.84
N PHE A 101 -0.85 10.28 4.02
CA PHE A 101 -0.15 9.04 4.38
C PHE A 101 1.01 8.78 3.43
N GLY A 102 0.74 8.79 2.12
CA GLY A 102 1.76 8.59 1.10
C GLY A 102 2.89 9.61 1.19
N THR A 103 2.57 10.88 1.41
CA THR A 103 3.59 11.93 1.50
C THR A 103 4.50 11.81 2.71
N CYS A 104 3.95 11.41 3.88
CA CYS A 104 4.74 11.20 5.08
C CYS A 104 5.75 10.06 4.91
N VAL A 105 5.30 8.95 4.31
CA VAL A 105 6.11 7.75 4.00
C VAL A 105 7.18 8.08 2.95
N GLY A 106 6.82 8.79 1.88
CA GLY A 106 7.73 9.13 0.77
C GLY A 106 8.75 10.23 1.08
N TYR A 107 8.62 10.95 2.20
CA TYR A 107 9.52 12.07 2.52
C TYR A 107 10.96 11.63 2.84
N SER A 108 11.16 10.47 3.46
CA SER A 108 12.47 10.07 3.99
C SER A 108 13.52 9.87 2.89
N ALA A 109 13.12 9.27 1.77
CA ALA A 109 14.07 8.85 0.73
C ALA A 109 14.81 10.01 0.04
N PRO A 110 14.14 11.06 -0.47
CA PRO A 110 14.85 12.16 -1.13
C PRO A 110 15.59 13.09 -0.16
N THR A 111 15.33 13.01 1.15
CA THR A 111 15.82 14.00 2.13
C THR A 111 17.02 13.54 2.96
N GLN A 112 17.41 12.26 2.89
CA GLN A 112 18.47 11.70 3.74
C GLN A 112 19.80 12.45 3.66
N ALA A 113 20.42 12.52 2.49
CA ALA A 113 21.69 13.23 2.31
C ALA A 113 21.62 14.68 2.81
N ALA A 114 20.59 15.41 2.40
CA ALA A 114 20.45 16.83 2.69
C ALA A 114 20.23 17.11 4.19
N ILE A 115 19.46 16.28 4.89
CA ILE A 115 19.24 16.43 6.33
C ILE A 115 20.52 16.09 7.11
N ARG A 116 21.22 15.02 6.72
CA ARG A 116 22.46 14.61 7.40
C ARG A 116 23.57 15.64 7.25
N GLU A 117 23.68 16.28 6.08
CA GLU A 117 24.64 17.35 5.83
C GLU A 117 24.27 18.65 6.57
N ASP A 118 23.01 19.09 6.53
CA ASP A 118 22.56 20.35 7.16
C ASP A 118 22.64 20.30 8.70
N LEU A 119 22.32 19.15 9.30
CA LEU A 119 22.25 18.98 10.76
C LEU A 119 23.41 18.17 11.36
N ASN A 120 24.39 17.75 10.53
CA ASN A 120 25.51 16.88 10.92
C ASN A 120 25.08 15.60 11.66
N LEU A 121 24.01 14.95 11.18
CA LEU A 121 23.45 13.75 11.83
C LEU A 121 24.22 12.48 11.47
N SER A 122 24.43 11.65 12.49
CA SER A 122 24.92 10.28 12.33
C SER A 122 23.92 9.40 11.57
N LEU A 123 24.39 8.27 11.04
CA LEU A 123 23.53 7.28 10.38
C LEU A 123 22.47 6.71 11.34
N ALA A 124 22.84 6.54 12.62
CA ALA A 124 21.95 6.04 13.65
C ALA A 124 20.82 7.03 13.96
N GLU A 125 21.14 8.32 14.09
CA GLU A 125 20.14 9.38 14.30
C GLU A 125 19.17 9.48 13.11
N PHE A 126 19.67 9.42 11.87
CA PHE A 126 18.78 9.45 10.71
C PHE A 126 17.91 8.19 10.61
N SER A 127 18.46 7.01 10.94
CA SER A 127 17.69 5.76 10.94
C SER A 127 16.62 5.76 12.03
N MET A 128 16.89 6.40 13.17
CA MET A 128 15.88 6.65 14.20
C MET A 128 14.77 7.57 13.66
N PHE A 129 15.12 8.72 13.08
CA PHE A 129 14.18 9.63 12.41
C PHE A 129 13.29 8.93 11.38
N GLY A 130 13.90 8.15 10.47
CA GLY A 130 13.20 7.43 9.41
C GLY A 130 12.26 6.36 9.97
N SER A 131 12.67 5.65 11.02
CA SER A 131 11.88 4.58 11.63
C SER A 131 10.78 5.09 12.57
N LEU A 132 10.93 6.26 13.19
CA LEU A 132 9.96 6.82 14.14
C LEU A 132 8.56 7.05 13.55
N VAL A 133 8.47 7.27 12.23
CA VAL A 133 7.18 7.36 11.53
C VAL A 133 6.35 6.07 11.70
N THR A 134 7.01 4.91 11.71
CA THR A 134 6.35 3.60 11.86
C THR A 134 5.95 3.31 13.31
N ILE A 135 6.74 3.76 14.30
CA ILE A 135 6.34 3.70 15.72
C ILE A 135 5.12 4.60 15.96
N GLY A 136 5.15 5.83 15.44
CA GLY A 136 4.02 6.73 15.50
C GLY A 136 2.78 6.07 14.88
N ALA A 137 2.92 5.50 13.68
CA ALA A 137 1.83 4.84 12.98
C ALA A 137 1.29 3.62 13.75
N MET A 138 2.14 2.85 14.42
CA MET A 138 1.75 1.75 15.30
C MET A 138 0.82 2.23 16.43
N LEU A 139 1.23 3.27 17.16
CA LEU A 139 0.44 3.81 18.27
C LEU A 139 -0.83 4.52 17.78
N GLY A 140 -0.76 5.20 16.63
CA GLY A 140 -1.90 5.80 15.97
C GLY A 140 -2.94 4.75 15.56
N ALA A 141 -2.50 3.64 14.98
CA ALA A 141 -3.37 2.53 14.59
C ALA A 141 -4.02 1.86 15.81
N MET A 142 -3.28 1.62 16.90
CA MET A 142 -3.83 1.03 18.14
C MET A 142 -4.91 1.91 18.80
N THR A 143 -4.74 3.23 18.73
CA THR A 143 -5.67 4.19 19.34
C THR A 143 -6.84 4.56 18.42
N SER A 144 -6.67 4.37 17.10
CA SER A 144 -7.64 4.74 16.07
C SER A 144 -9.06 4.24 16.33
N GLY A 145 -9.23 2.96 16.70
CA GLY A 145 -10.55 2.37 16.93
C GLY A 145 -11.35 3.07 18.04
N ARG A 146 -10.69 3.40 19.16
CA ARG A 146 -11.33 4.15 20.27
C ARG A 146 -11.66 5.58 19.85
N ILE A 147 -10.74 6.22 19.12
CA ILE A 147 -10.93 7.59 18.62
C ILE A 147 -12.12 7.63 17.65
N THR A 148 -12.21 6.69 16.71
CA THR A 148 -13.31 6.64 15.73
C THR A 148 -14.66 6.30 16.33
N ASP A 149 -14.69 5.52 17.40
CA ASP A 149 -15.92 5.17 18.09
C ASP A 149 -16.45 6.34 18.93
N PHE A 150 -15.56 7.11 19.56
CA PHE A 150 -15.94 8.24 20.40
C PHE A 150 -16.17 9.54 19.63
N PHE A 151 -15.26 9.90 18.73
CA PHE A 151 -15.29 11.18 18.00
C PHE A 151 -15.93 11.08 16.60
N GLY A 152 -16.28 9.88 16.14
CA GLY A 152 -16.74 9.64 14.78
C GLY A 152 -15.59 9.57 13.77
N ARG A 153 -15.92 9.29 12.50
CA ARG A 153 -14.92 9.09 11.44
C ARG A 153 -14.36 10.45 11.01
N LYS A 154 -15.23 11.44 10.82
CA LYS A 154 -14.84 12.83 10.51
C LYS A 154 -14.04 13.46 11.65
N GLY A 155 -14.44 13.24 12.90
CA GLY A 155 -13.69 13.70 14.07
C GLY A 155 -12.29 13.09 14.17
N ALA A 156 -12.17 11.78 13.94
CA ALA A 156 -10.89 11.09 13.94
C ALA A 156 -9.94 11.59 12.82
N MET A 157 -10.47 11.86 11.62
CA MET A 157 -9.68 12.47 10.53
C MET A 157 -9.16 13.87 10.91
N ARG A 158 -9.96 14.69 11.61
CA ARG A 158 -9.50 16.01 12.10
C ARG A 158 -8.37 15.89 13.11
N ILE A 159 -8.52 15.01 14.11
CA ILE A 159 -7.49 14.79 15.14
C ILE A 159 -6.18 14.33 14.49
N SER A 160 -6.26 13.32 13.61
CA SER A 160 -5.13 12.82 12.84
C SER A 160 -4.41 13.92 12.07
N THR A 161 -5.18 14.75 11.36
CA THR A 161 -4.60 15.83 10.54
C THR A 161 -3.93 16.89 11.41
N GLY A 162 -4.47 17.17 12.60
CA GLY A 162 -3.81 18.04 13.59
C GLY A 162 -2.42 17.54 13.98
N PHE A 163 -2.27 16.23 14.24
CA PHE A 163 -0.97 15.61 14.49
C PHE A 163 -0.03 15.66 13.29
N CYS A 164 -0.54 15.45 12.07
CA CYS A 164 0.24 15.60 10.84
C CYS A 164 0.75 17.04 10.66
N ILE A 165 -0.10 18.05 10.83
CA ILE A 165 0.27 19.47 10.72
C ILE A 165 1.33 19.83 11.76
N ALA A 166 1.11 19.47 13.03
CA ALA A 166 2.08 19.69 14.10
C ALA A 166 3.42 19.01 13.79
N GLY A 167 3.38 17.78 13.25
CA GLY A 167 4.57 17.04 12.86
C GLY A 167 5.36 17.71 11.73
N TRP A 168 4.69 18.15 10.67
CA TRP A 168 5.32 18.86 9.56
C TRP A 168 5.93 20.20 9.99
N LEU A 169 5.23 20.96 10.84
CA LEU A 169 5.75 22.21 11.41
C LEU A 169 6.98 21.95 12.29
N ALA A 170 6.97 20.90 13.11
CA ALA A 170 8.12 20.50 13.92
C ALA A 170 9.33 20.14 13.05
N VAL A 171 9.12 19.41 11.95
CA VAL A 171 10.19 19.11 10.98
C VAL A 171 10.72 20.39 10.33
N PHE A 172 9.85 21.30 9.89
CA PHE A 172 10.25 22.55 9.25
C PHE A 172 11.11 23.44 10.16
N PHE A 173 10.69 23.62 11.43
CA PHE A 173 11.40 24.43 12.42
C PHE A 173 12.57 23.71 13.09
N SER A 174 12.80 22.44 12.77
CA SER A 174 13.84 21.64 13.40
C SER A 174 15.23 22.27 13.19
N LYS A 175 15.96 22.42 14.29
CA LYS A 175 17.38 22.78 14.34
C LYS A 175 18.20 21.74 15.10
N SER A 176 17.53 20.73 15.67
CA SER A 176 18.12 19.64 16.44
C SER A 176 17.42 18.33 16.13
N SER A 177 18.13 17.21 16.34
CA SER A 177 17.64 15.85 16.10
C SER A 177 16.33 15.55 16.83
N CYS A 178 16.19 16.00 18.08
CA CYS A 178 15.00 15.73 18.89
C CYS A 178 13.70 16.33 18.33
N PHE A 179 13.74 17.58 17.80
CA PHE A 179 12.55 18.18 17.17
C PHE A 179 12.18 17.48 15.87
N LEU A 180 13.18 17.01 15.13
CA LEU A 180 13.01 16.27 13.90
C LEU A 180 12.34 14.90 14.17
N ASP A 181 12.82 14.20 15.20
CA ASP A 181 12.27 12.93 15.69
C ASP A 181 10.83 13.07 16.20
N LEU A 182 10.56 14.09 17.02
CA LEU A 182 9.21 14.39 17.51
C LEU A 182 8.26 14.69 16.35
N GLY A 183 8.73 15.43 15.35
CA GLY A 183 7.97 15.70 14.14
C GLY A 183 7.60 14.42 13.40
N ARG A 184 8.53 13.48 13.26
CA ARG A 184 8.25 12.18 12.63
C ARG A 184 7.33 11.30 13.41
N PHE A 185 7.52 11.21 14.71
CA PHE A 185 6.59 10.50 15.57
C PHE A 185 5.16 11.05 15.42
N SER A 186 5.01 12.38 15.42
CA SER A 186 3.69 13.04 15.27
C SER A 186 3.06 12.80 13.90
N THR A 187 3.81 12.95 12.80
CA THR A 187 3.30 12.60 11.45
C THR A 187 2.94 11.12 11.36
N GLY A 188 3.76 10.24 11.94
CA GLY A 188 3.50 8.80 12.08
C GLY A 188 2.17 8.53 12.77
N TYR A 189 1.94 9.14 13.94
CA TYR A 189 0.72 8.98 14.72
C TYR A 189 -0.53 9.38 13.92
N GLY A 190 -0.45 10.52 13.23
CA GLY A 190 -1.52 10.96 12.34
C GLY A 190 -1.81 9.95 11.22
N ILE A 191 -0.79 9.51 10.48
CA ILE A 191 -1.00 8.57 9.37
C ILE A 191 -1.48 7.19 9.86
N GLY A 192 -1.08 6.77 11.06
CA GLY A 192 -1.57 5.54 11.71
C GLY A 192 -3.08 5.57 11.90
N ILE A 193 -3.63 6.70 12.37
CA ILE A 193 -5.08 6.90 12.46
C ILE A 193 -5.71 6.89 11.07
N ILE A 194 -5.19 7.69 10.12
CA ILE A 194 -5.71 7.78 8.75
C ILE A 194 -5.80 6.41 8.07
N SER A 195 -4.79 5.55 8.28
CA SER A 195 -4.72 4.22 7.67
C SER A 195 -5.92 3.32 8.02
N TYR A 196 -6.54 3.56 9.18
CA TYR A 196 -7.75 2.88 9.62
C TYR A 196 -9.02 3.66 9.23
N VAL A 197 -9.05 4.96 9.48
CA VAL A 197 -10.29 5.75 9.37
C VAL A 197 -10.74 5.95 7.93
N VAL A 198 -9.81 6.21 7.00
CA VAL A 198 -10.18 6.54 5.62
C VAL A 198 -10.82 5.36 4.89
N PRO A 199 -10.25 4.14 4.89
CA PRO A 199 -10.88 2.99 4.25
C PRO A 199 -12.27 2.67 4.81
N ILE A 200 -12.43 2.81 6.14
CA ILE A 200 -13.71 2.55 6.81
C ILE A 200 -14.73 3.60 6.43
N TYR A 201 -14.38 4.88 6.48
CA TYR A 201 -15.28 5.95 6.09
C TYR A 201 -15.76 5.75 4.65
N ILE A 202 -14.86 5.45 3.71
CA ILE A 202 -15.21 5.13 2.33
C ILE A 202 -16.15 3.92 2.25
N ALA A 203 -15.87 2.84 2.98
CA ALA A 203 -16.71 1.64 2.97
C ALA A 203 -18.11 1.88 3.55
N GLU A 204 -18.25 2.78 4.52
CA GLU A 204 -19.51 3.13 5.18
C GLU A 204 -20.38 4.09 4.35
N ILE A 205 -19.79 4.97 3.53
CA ILE A 205 -20.54 5.88 2.65
C ILE A 205 -20.82 5.29 1.26
N ALA A 206 -19.96 4.39 0.79
CA ALA A 206 -20.03 3.84 -0.56
C ALA A 206 -21.24 2.92 -0.76
N PRO A 207 -21.96 3.05 -1.89
CA PRO A 207 -22.99 2.10 -2.26
C PRO A 207 -22.37 0.72 -2.58
N LYS A 208 -23.16 -0.35 -2.42
CA LYS A 208 -22.69 -1.75 -2.50
C LYS A 208 -21.93 -2.05 -3.81
N ASN A 209 -22.34 -1.44 -4.94
CA ASN A 209 -21.76 -1.62 -6.27
C ASN A 209 -20.44 -0.86 -6.52
N LEU A 210 -20.18 0.26 -5.82
CA LEU A 210 -18.97 1.08 -6.04
C LEU A 210 -17.91 0.90 -4.95
N ARG A 211 -18.24 0.21 -3.85
CA ARG A 211 -17.37 0.07 -2.67
C ARG A 211 -15.97 -0.44 -3.00
N GLY A 212 -15.85 -1.46 -3.85
CA GLY A 212 -14.56 -2.02 -4.25
C GLY A 212 -13.69 -1.00 -5.00
N GLY A 213 -14.26 -0.30 -5.98
CA GLY A 213 -13.56 0.73 -6.74
C GLY A 213 -13.08 1.89 -5.86
N LEU A 214 -13.94 2.39 -4.97
CA LEU A 214 -13.58 3.49 -4.06
C LEU A 214 -12.52 3.06 -3.03
N ALA A 215 -12.51 1.80 -2.60
CA ALA A 215 -11.44 1.25 -1.75
C ALA A 215 -10.09 1.19 -2.50
N THR A 216 -10.10 0.85 -3.79
CA THR A 216 -8.89 0.88 -4.63
C THR A 216 -8.33 2.29 -4.80
N ILE A 217 -9.18 3.32 -4.90
CA ILE A 217 -8.74 4.72 -4.96
C ILE A 217 -7.93 5.09 -3.71
N ASN A 218 -8.32 4.64 -2.52
CA ASN A 218 -7.55 4.87 -1.30
C ASN A 218 -6.11 4.36 -1.43
N GLN A 219 -5.92 3.13 -1.89
CA GLN A 219 -4.58 2.55 -2.09
C GLN A 219 -3.80 3.29 -3.18
N LEU A 220 -4.46 3.66 -4.27
CA LEU A 220 -3.85 4.41 -5.36
C LEU A 220 -3.31 5.76 -4.88
N LEU A 221 -4.09 6.50 -4.09
CA LEU A 221 -3.69 7.82 -3.58
C LEU A 221 -2.54 7.75 -2.59
N ILE A 222 -2.39 6.67 -1.83
CA ILE A 222 -1.19 6.42 -1.01
C ILE A 222 0.05 6.36 -1.90
N VAL A 223 0.01 5.52 -2.94
CA VAL A 223 1.12 5.32 -3.87
C VAL A 223 1.42 6.59 -4.67
N THR A 224 0.38 7.33 -5.08
CA THR A 224 0.55 8.63 -5.72
C THR A 224 1.21 9.63 -4.77
N GLY A 225 0.83 9.67 -3.49
CA GLY A 225 1.46 10.54 -2.49
C GLY A 225 2.95 10.25 -2.28
N ILE A 226 3.34 8.97 -2.24
CA ILE A 226 4.75 8.55 -2.19
C ILE A 226 5.50 9.06 -3.43
N SER A 227 4.93 8.80 -4.61
CA SER A 227 5.53 9.15 -5.90
C SER A 227 5.69 10.66 -6.08
N VAL A 228 4.69 11.44 -5.68
CA VAL A 228 4.75 12.91 -5.71
C VAL A 228 5.83 13.42 -4.75
N SER A 229 5.99 12.80 -3.58
CA SER A 229 7.03 13.19 -2.62
C SER A 229 8.43 12.91 -3.14
N PHE A 230 8.62 11.80 -3.85
CA PHE A 230 9.87 11.48 -4.54
C PHE A 230 10.19 12.49 -5.65
N PHE A 231 9.19 12.85 -6.45
CA PHE A 231 9.35 13.84 -7.51
C PHE A 231 9.67 15.23 -6.95
N ILE A 232 8.81 15.76 -6.07
CA ILE A 232 8.98 17.09 -5.49
C ILE A 232 10.28 17.16 -4.68
N GLY A 233 10.57 16.14 -3.85
CA GLY A 233 11.77 16.08 -3.03
C GLY A 233 13.08 16.00 -3.83
N SER A 234 13.03 15.62 -5.10
CA SER A 234 14.20 15.66 -5.98
C SER A 234 14.56 17.09 -6.44
N VAL A 235 13.57 17.99 -6.45
CA VAL A 235 13.69 19.36 -6.98
C VAL A 235 13.87 20.39 -5.87
N ILE A 236 13.19 20.22 -4.74
CA ILE A 236 13.15 21.22 -3.66
C ILE A 236 13.94 20.81 -2.42
N ASN A 237 14.23 21.77 -1.55
CA ASN A 237 14.91 21.51 -0.27
C ASN A 237 13.99 20.72 0.69
N TRP A 238 14.57 19.91 1.58
CA TRP A 238 13.84 19.10 2.57
C TRP A 238 12.87 19.92 3.44
N ARG A 239 13.24 21.15 3.84
CA ARG A 239 12.35 22.04 4.61
C ARG A 239 11.13 22.47 3.79
N GLN A 240 11.33 22.77 2.51
CA GLN A 240 10.24 23.13 1.60
C GLN A 240 9.35 21.91 1.30
N LEU A 241 9.94 20.71 1.24
CA LEU A 241 9.18 19.47 1.12
C LEU A 241 8.26 19.23 2.34
N ALA A 242 8.71 19.61 3.54
CA ALA A 242 7.87 19.53 4.74
C ALA A 242 6.67 20.48 4.65
N LEU A 243 6.87 21.69 4.10
CA LEU A 243 5.77 22.61 3.82
C LEU A 243 4.83 22.09 2.73
N ALA A 244 5.35 21.43 1.69
CA ALA A 244 4.52 20.79 0.67
C ALA A 244 3.64 19.68 1.28
N GLY A 245 4.12 18.96 2.30
CA GLY A 245 3.34 17.98 3.07
C GLY A 245 2.17 18.56 3.86
N LEU A 246 2.17 19.87 4.16
CA LEU A 246 1.03 20.56 4.79
C LEU A 246 -0.14 20.76 3.83
N VAL A 247 0.12 20.86 2.52
CA VAL A 247 -0.91 21.12 1.51
C VAL A 247 -2.04 20.08 1.57
N PRO A 248 -1.79 18.76 1.47
CA PRO A 248 -2.86 17.77 1.56
C PRO A 248 -3.53 17.73 2.94
N CYS A 249 -2.83 18.09 4.01
CA CYS A 249 -3.40 18.20 5.35
C CYS A 249 -4.43 19.35 5.42
N ILE A 250 -4.09 20.52 4.88
CA ILE A 250 -5.00 21.68 4.84
C ILE A 250 -6.21 21.36 3.96
N CYS A 251 -5.99 20.76 2.78
CA CYS A 251 -7.07 20.31 1.90
C CYS A 251 -8.01 19.34 2.62
N LEU A 252 -7.47 18.39 3.40
CA LEU A 252 -8.28 17.48 4.21
C LEU A 252 -9.09 18.24 5.27
N VAL A 253 -8.48 19.10 6.10
CA VAL A 253 -9.22 19.84 7.14
C VAL A 253 -10.35 20.69 6.57
N VAL A 254 -10.05 21.44 5.49
CA VAL A 254 -11.04 22.28 4.82
C VAL A 254 -12.13 21.42 4.18
N GLY A 255 -11.74 20.36 3.47
CA GLY A 255 -12.67 19.42 2.82
C GLY A 255 -13.60 18.74 3.83
N LEU A 256 -13.09 18.37 5.01
CA LEU A 256 -13.89 17.74 6.06
C LEU A 256 -15.06 18.63 6.47
N CYS A 257 -14.99 19.96 6.37
CA CYS A 257 -16.12 20.83 6.69
C CYS A 257 -17.34 20.60 5.80
N PHE A 258 -17.14 20.16 4.55
CA PHE A 258 -18.19 20.02 3.54
C PHE A 258 -18.83 18.63 3.48
N ILE A 259 -18.22 17.61 4.10
CA ILE A 259 -18.68 16.21 4.01
C ILE A 259 -19.52 15.80 5.22
N PRO A 260 -20.50 14.88 5.08
CA PRO A 260 -21.27 14.36 6.20
C PRO A 260 -20.44 13.38 7.03
N GLU A 261 -20.85 13.16 8.28
CA GLU A 261 -20.32 12.07 9.09
C GLU A 261 -20.88 10.72 8.62
N SER A 262 -20.22 9.61 8.97
CA SER A 262 -20.67 8.26 8.61
C SER A 262 -22.08 7.96 9.13
N PRO A 263 -23.03 7.56 8.25
CA PRO A 263 -24.38 7.16 8.68
C PRO A 263 -24.35 6.00 9.67
N ARG A 264 -23.47 5.01 9.47
CA ARG A 264 -23.38 3.85 10.37
C ARG A 264 -22.91 4.21 11.76
N TRP A 265 -21.98 5.18 11.87
CA TRP A 265 -21.57 5.68 13.18
C TRP A 265 -22.69 6.47 13.86
N LEU A 266 -23.41 7.33 13.12
CA LEU A 266 -24.54 8.09 13.65
C LEU A 266 -25.66 7.18 14.16
N ALA A 267 -25.96 6.10 13.45
CA ALA A 267 -26.87 5.05 13.90
C ALA A 267 -26.37 4.36 15.18
N LYS A 268 -25.07 3.99 15.24
CA LYS A 268 -24.46 3.37 16.43
C LYS A 268 -24.53 4.26 17.69
N VAL A 269 -24.42 5.58 17.53
CA VAL A 269 -24.48 6.55 18.64
C VAL A 269 -25.92 6.94 19.00
N GLY A 270 -26.92 6.50 18.22
CA GLY A 270 -28.33 6.80 18.46
C GLY A 270 -28.77 8.20 18.02
N ARG A 271 -28.01 8.86 17.13
CA ARG A 271 -28.35 10.18 16.60
C ARG A 271 -29.25 10.07 15.36
N GLU A 272 -30.49 9.65 15.57
CA GLU A 272 -31.44 9.31 14.49
C GLU A 272 -31.64 10.44 13.47
N LYS A 273 -31.81 11.69 13.93
CA LYS A 273 -32.02 12.84 13.03
C LYS A 273 -30.80 13.10 12.13
N GLU A 274 -29.60 13.04 12.68
CA GLU A 274 -28.36 13.25 11.92
C GLU A 274 -28.08 12.07 10.99
N PHE A 275 -28.39 10.85 11.43
CA PHE A 275 -28.29 9.63 10.63
C PHE A 275 -29.12 9.72 9.35
N GLN A 276 -30.41 10.07 9.47
CA GLN A 276 -31.32 10.21 8.33
C GLN A 276 -30.85 11.34 7.39
N LEU A 277 -30.39 12.48 7.93
CA LEU A 277 -29.86 13.59 7.13
C LEU A 277 -28.58 13.21 6.37
N ALA A 278 -27.65 12.49 7.01
CA ALA A 278 -26.42 12.04 6.38
C ALA A 278 -26.71 11.02 5.26
N LEU A 279 -27.63 10.08 5.50
CA LEU A 279 -28.01 9.07 4.50
C LEU A 279 -28.70 9.70 3.29
N ARG A 280 -29.64 10.65 3.49
CA ARG A 280 -30.26 11.43 2.40
C ARG A 280 -29.25 12.28 1.64
N SER A 281 -28.28 12.88 2.32
CA SER A 281 -27.21 13.65 1.68
C SER A 281 -26.34 12.79 0.75
N LEU A 282 -26.09 11.53 1.13
CA LEU A 282 -25.27 10.58 0.37
C LEU A 282 -26.04 9.82 -0.74
N ARG A 283 -27.36 9.67 -0.62
CA ARG A 283 -28.19 8.93 -1.60
C ARG A 283 -29.04 9.84 -2.49
N GLY A 284 -29.19 11.12 -2.14
CA GLY A 284 -30.11 12.05 -2.80
C GLY A 284 -31.34 12.30 -1.94
N LYS A 285 -31.90 13.52 -2.05
CA LYS A 285 -33.03 13.97 -1.21
C LYS A 285 -34.32 13.19 -1.46
N ASP A 286 -34.50 12.68 -2.68
CA ASP A 286 -35.76 12.09 -3.16
C ASP A 286 -35.70 10.56 -3.29
N VAL A 287 -34.61 9.92 -2.83
CA VAL A 287 -34.45 8.47 -2.84
C VAL A 287 -35.00 7.87 -1.54
N ASP A 288 -35.75 6.78 -1.64
CA ASP A 288 -36.20 6.03 -0.46
C ASP A 288 -35.01 5.33 0.22
N ILE A 289 -34.65 5.82 1.40
CA ILE A 289 -33.56 5.31 2.23
C ILE A 289 -34.05 4.31 3.30
N SER A 290 -35.35 4.06 3.39
CA SER A 290 -35.95 3.30 4.50
C SER A 290 -35.40 1.89 4.59
N HIS A 291 -35.21 1.22 3.45
CA HIS A 291 -34.65 -0.13 3.40
C HIS A 291 -33.17 -0.18 3.86
N GLU A 292 -32.33 0.73 3.34
CA GLU A 292 -30.91 0.79 3.75
C GLU A 292 -30.76 1.19 5.23
N ALA A 293 -31.64 2.06 5.73
CA ALA A 293 -31.66 2.45 7.13
C ALA A 293 -32.00 1.26 8.04
N ALA A 294 -33.03 0.49 7.68
CA ALA A 294 -33.42 -0.72 8.42
C ALA A 294 -32.31 -1.78 8.41
N GLU A 295 -31.66 -2.04 7.27
CA GLU A 295 -30.51 -2.96 7.18
C GLU A 295 -29.36 -2.54 8.13
N ILE A 296 -29.08 -1.23 8.23
CA ILE A 296 -28.01 -0.72 9.11
C ILE A 296 -28.38 -0.92 10.58
N LEU A 297 -29.62 -0.65 10.96
CA LEU A 297 -30.08 -0.79 12.34
C LEU A 297 -30.09 -2.25 12.79
N ASP A 298 -30.60 -3.16 11.95
CA ASP A 298 -30.62 -4.61 12.21
C ASP A 298 -29.20 -5.18 12.34
N TYR A 299 -28.27 -4.72 11.49
CA TYR A 299 -26.86 -5.09 11.61
C TYR A 299 -26.24 -4.64 12.94
N ILE A 300 -26.55 -3.43 13.41
CA ILE A 300 -26.02 -2.90 14.68
C ILE A 300 -26.61 -3.69 15.86
N GLU A 301 -27.89 -4.03 15.82
CA GLU A 301 -28.55 -4.83 16.86
C GLU A 301 -27.94 -6.24 16.95
N THR A 302 -27.77 -6.90 15.79
CA THR A 302 -27.09 -8.19 15.68
C THR A 302 -25.64 -8.11 16.16
N PHE A 303 -24.92 -7.03 15.84
CA PHE A 303 -23.54 -6.88 16.29
C PHE A 303 -23.43 -6.67 17.81
N ASN A 304 -24.38 -5.95 18.41
CA ASN A 304 -24.42 -5.72 19.86
C ASN A 304 -24.84 -6.96 20.65
N SER A 305 -25.60 -7.88 20.04
CA SER A 305 -26.00 -9.15 20.67
C SER A 305 -24.87 -10.19 20.68
N LEU A 306 -23.84 -10.03 19.84
CA LEU A 306 -22.66 -10.89 19.84
C LEU A 306 -21.79 -10.68 21.09
N PRO A 307 -21.28 -11.77 21.71
CA PRO A 307 -20.41 -11.66 22.87
C PRO A 307 -19.09 -10.96 22.51
N LYS A 308 -18.69 -9.99 23.34
CA LYS A 308 -17.39 -9.31 23.22
C LYS A 308 -16.26 -10.30 23.45
N THR A 309 -15.47 -10.57 22.42
CA THR A 309 -14.32 -11.48 22.47
C THR A 309 -13.11 -10.81 23.14
N LYS A 310 -12.45 -11.54 24.04
CA LYS A 310 -11.19 -11.11 24.66
C LYS A 310 -10.02 -11.49 23.75
N LEU A 311 -8.89 -10.81 23.90
CA LEU A 311 -7.69 -11.08 23.09
C LEU A 311 -7.15 -12.51 23.28
N LEU A 312 -7.32 -13.07 24.48
CA LEU A 312 -6.94 -14.47 24.77
C LEU A 312 -7.80 -15.49 24.02
N ASP A 313 -9.04 -15.13 23.66
CA ASP A 313 -9.94 -16.03 22.92
C ASP A 313 -9.42 -16.29 21.50
N LEU A 314 -8.56 -15.42 20.96
CA LEU A 314 -7.94 -15.58 19.64
C LEU A 314 -6.96 -16.75 19.58
N PHE A 315 -6.39 -17.17 20.72
CA PHE A 315 -5.45 -18.28 20.79
C PHE A 315 -6.15 -19.64 20.92
N GLN A 316 -7.48 -19.67 20.88
CA GLN A 316 -8.23 -20.92 20.84
C GLN A 316 -8.00 -21.64 19.50
N ARG A 317 -8.04 -22.98 19.54
CA ARG A 317 -7.81 -23.85 18.38
C ARG A 317 -8.68 -23.52 17.17
N LYS A 318 -9.87 -22.96 17.40
CA LYS A 318 -10.80 -22.50 16.37
C LYS A 318 -10.27 -21.33 15.53
N TYR A 319 -9.54 -20.39 16.14
CA TYR A 319 -9.10 -19.15 15.47
C TYR A 319 -7.59 -19.12 15.20
N VAL A 320 -6.81 -19.97 15.87
CA VAL A 320 -5.35 -19.95 15.80
C VAL A 320 -4.81 -20.11 14.37
N ARG A 321 -5.45 -20.91 13.51
CA ARG A 321 -5.00 -21.10 12.13
C ARG A 321 -5.21 -19.83 11.29
N SER A 322 -6.38 -19.19 11.35
CA SER A 322 -6.61 -17.88 10.72
C SER A 322 -5.68 -16.81 11.27
N LEU A 323 -5.36 -16.87 12.58
CA LEU A 323 -4.42 -15.95 13.20
C LEU A 323 -3.00 -16.14 12.68
N VAL A 324 -2.52 -17.39 12.57
CA VAL A 324 -1.21 -17.72 12.00
C VAL A 324 -1.10 -17.26 10.56
N ILE A 325 -2.15 -17.43 9.75
CA ILE A 325 -2.19 -16.95 8.36
C ILE A 325 -2.12 -15.42 8.33
N GLY A 326 -2.97 -14.72 9.08
CA GLY A 326 -3.03 -13.25 9.07
C GLY A 326 -1.74 -12.61 9.60
N VAL A 327 -1.22 -13.09 10.73
CA VAL A 327 0.04 -12.61 11.32
C VAL A 327 1.24 -12.97 10.45
N GLY A 328 1.32 -14.22 10.00
CA GLY A 328 2.41 -14.70 9.17
C GLY A 328 2.50 -13.94 7.85
N LEU A 329 1.37 -13.61 7.23
CA LEU A 329 1.35 -12.87 5.97
C LEU A 329 1.82 -11.41 6.13
N MET A 330 1.44 -10.72 7.21
CA MET A 330 1.97 -9.38 7.51
C MET A 330 3.45 -9.41 7.87
N ALA A 331 3.89 -10.42 8.63
CA ALA A 331 5.30 -10.60 8.93
C ALA A 331 6.11 -10.84 7.64
N CYS A 332 5.59 -11.65 6.72
CA CYS A 332 6.19 -11.86 5.40
C CYS A 332 6.25 -10.55 4.58
N GLN A 333 5.16 -9.78 4.55
CA GLN A 333 5.12 -8.48 3.86
C GLN A 333 6.25 -7.54 4.30
N GLN A 334 6.48 -7.44 5.62
CA GLN A 334 7.54 -6.56 6.13
C GLN A 334 8.93 -7.16 5.95
N SER A 335 9.09 -8.47 6.15
CA SER A 335 10.40 -9.16 6.09
C SER A 335 11.06 -9.12 4.71
N VAL A 336 10.28 -8.85 3.66
CA VAL A 336 10.77 -8.63 2.28
C VAL A 336 11.45 -7.25 2.11
N GLY A 337 11.44 -6.40 3.14
CA GLY A 337 12.28 -5.20 3.19
C GLY A 337 11.63 -3.93 2.62
N ILE A 338 10.31 -3.89 2.38
CA ILE A 338 9.66 -2.84 1.59
C ILE A 338 9.86 -1.43 2.16
N ASN A 339 9.72 -1.26 3.49
CA ASN A 339 9.90 0.04 4.12
C ASN A 339 11.39 0.45 4.18
N GLY A 340 12.31 -0.51 4.32
CA GLY A 340 13.75 -0.23 4.26
C GLY A 340 14.17 0.25 2.87
N ILE A 341 13.86 -0.54 1.84
CA ILE A 341 14.16 -0.16 0.45
C ILE A 341 13.44 1.15 0.11
N GLY A 342 12.16 1.30 0.44
CA GLY A 342 11.36 2.48 0.13
C GLY A 342 11.83 3.77 0.84
N PHE A 343 12.21 3.71 2.12
CA PHE A 343 12.67 4.88 2.86
C PHE A 343 14.08 5.33 2.50
N TYR A 344 14.92 4.41 2.01
CA TYR A 344 16.33 4.67 1.74
C TYR A 344 16.70 4.41 0.27
N THR A 345 15.72 4.48 -0.63
CA THR A 345 15.88 4.18 -2.06
C THR A 345 16.96 5.06 -2.70
N ALA A 346 16.95 6.38 -2.45
CA ALA A 346 17.87 7.32 -3.08
C ALA A 346 19.34 6.97 -2.74
N GLU A 347 19.61 6.69 -1.47
CA GLU A 347 20.93 6.32 -0.98
C GLU A 347 21.35 4.94 -1.46
N THR A 348 20.41 4.00 -1.60
CA THR A 348 20.69 2.69 -2.20
C THR A 348 21.19 2.85 -3.64
N PHE A 349 20.62 3.77 -4.42
CA PHE A 349 21.09 4.03 -5.79
C PHE A 349 22.43 4.77 -5.84
N VAL A 350 22.67 5.73 -4.95
CA VAL A 350 23.99 6.37 -4.81
C VAL A 350 25.04 5.33 -4.40
N ALA A 351 24.72 4.46 -3.45
CA ALA A 351 25.56 3.36 -3.03
C ALA A 351 25.80 2.35 -4.16
N ALA A 352 24.91 2.20 -5.13
CA ALA A 352 25.15 1.38 -6.32
C ALA A 352 26.10 2.04 -7.34
N GLY A 353 26.44 3.32 -7.18
CA GLY A 353 27.35 4.06 -8.07
C GLY A 353 26.66 5.05 -9.00
N LEU A 354 25.37 5.36 -8.82
CA LEU A 354 24.73 6.47 -9.53
C LEU A 354 25.26 7.81 -8.99
N SER A 355 25.46 8.77 -9.90
CA SER A 355 25.86 10.15 -9.53
C SER A 355 24.82 10.88 -8.68
N SER A 356 23.54 10.51 -8.81
CA SER A 356 22.45 11.01 -7.97
C SER A 356 21.36 9.96 -7.84
N GLY A 357 20.88 9.75 -6.60
CA GLY A 357 19.75 8.87 -6.32
C GLY A 357 18.41 9.36 -6.89
N LYS A 358 18.32 10.65 -7.26
CA LYS A 358 17.08 11.32 -7.68
C LYS A 358 16.38 10.61 -8.84
N ALA A 359 17.11 10.30 -9.91
CA ALA A 359 16.54 9.67 -11.10
C ALA A 359 15.96 8.28 -10.80
N GLY A 360 16.68 7.48 -10.03
CA GLY A 360 16.21 6.16 -9.62
C GLY A 360 14.98 6.24 -8.70
N THR A 361 14.95 7.17 -7.75
CA THR A 361 13.81 7.35 -6.84
C THR A 361 12.56 7.85 -7.58
N ILE A 362 12.71 8.69 -8.61
CA ILE A 362 11.60 9.07 -9.50
C ILE A 362 11.11 7.84 -10.29
N ALA A 363 12.02 7.07 -10.88
CA ALA A 363 11.66 5.85 -11.61
C ALA A 363 10.90 4.85 -10.72
N TYR A 364 11.31 4.70 -9.46
CA TYR A 364 10.61 3.89 -8.46
C TYR A 364 9.16 4.36 -8.29
N GLY A 365 8.93 5.66 -8.05
CA GLY A 365 7.58 6.20 -7.89
C GLY A 365 6.72 6.04 -9.14
N CYS A 366 7.29 6.33 -10.31
CA CYS A 366 6.60 6.17 -11.59
C CYS A 366 6.19 4.73 -11.88
N MET A 367 6.99 3.74 -11.49
CA MET A 367 6.65 2.32 -11.65
C MET A 367 5.58 1.89 -10.65
N GLN A 368 5.56 2.42 -9.44
CA GLN A 368 4.65 1.97 -8.39
C GLN A 368 3.16 2.17 -8.76
N ILE A 369 2.82 3.31 -9.39
CA ILE A 369 1.44 3.67 -9.77
C ILE A 369 0.79 2.67 -10.75
N PRO A 370 1.33 2.44 -11.96
CA PRO A 370 0.70 1.56 -12.95
C PRO A 370 0.63 0.11 -12.47
N PHE A 371 1.64 -0.36 -11.74
CA PHE A 371 1.66 -1.73 -11.21
C PHE A 371 0.67 -1.93 -10.05
N THR A 372 0.39 -0.89 -9.27
CA THR A 372 -0.68 -0.93 -8.26
C THR A 372 -2.06 -1.02 -8.93
N ILE A 373 -2.29 -0.26 -10.01
CA ILE A 373 -3.54 -0.34 -10.79
C ILE A 373 -3.69 -1.73 -11.41
N LEU A 374 -2.60 -2.25 -12.00
CA LEU A 374 -2.58 -3.60 -12.56
C LEU A 374 -2.88 -4.66 -11.48
N GLY A 375 -2.27 -4.55 -10.31
CA GLY A 375 -2.53 -5.44 -9.16
C GLY A 375 -3.99 -5.43 -8.74
N ALA A 376 -4.63 -4.26 -8.68
CA ALA A 376 -6.04 -4.15 -8.36
C ALA A 376 -6.94 -4.86 -9.38
N ILE A 377 -6.67 -4.70 -10.68
CA ILE A 377 -7.42 -5.37 -11.76
C ILE A 377 -7.20 -6.89 -11.72
N LEU A 378 -5.96 -7.32 -11.48
CA LEU A 378 -5.59 -8.74 -11.45
C LEU A 378 -6.13 -9.46 -10.22
N MET A 379 -6.24 -8.79 -9.07
CA MET A 379 -6.76 -9.38 -7.84
C MET A 379 -8.19 -9.91 -8.00
N ASP A 380 -9.03 -9.20 -8.74
CA ASP A 380 -10.39 -9.65 -9.02
C ASP A 380 -10.43 -10.80 -10.05
N ARG A 381 -9.46 -10.86 -10.97
CA ARG A 381 -9.42 -11.88 -12.04
C ARG A 381 -8.69 -13.16 -11.65
N SER A 382 -7.51 -13.08 -11.07
CA SER A 382 -6.60 -14.22 -10.84
C SER A 382 -6.69 -14.83 -9.44
N GLY A 383 -7.40 -14.20 -8.50
CA GLY A 383 -7.46 -14.66 -7.12
C GLY A 383 -6.31 -14.12 -6.26
N ARG A 384 -6.36 -14.39 -4.96
CA ARG A 384 -5.49 -13.76 -3.97
C ARG A 384 -4.18 -14.53 -3.80
N ARG A 385 -4.23 -15.86 -3.77
CA ARG A 385 -3.06 -16.72 -3.52
C ARG A 385 -2.07 -16.69 -4.71
N PRO A 386 -2.48 -16.88 -5.97
CA PRO A 386 -1.57 -16.78 -7.12
C PRO A 386 -0.88 -15.41 -7.23
N LEU A 387 -1.63 -14.34 -6.95
CA LEU A 387 -1.09 -12.98 -7.05
C LEU A 387 0.02 -12.71 -6.03
N ILE A 388 -0.14 -13.22 -4.80
CA ILE A 388 0.91 -13.15 -3.77
C ILE A 388 2.12 -13.98 -4.17
N MET A 389 1.93 -15.21 -4.68
CA MET A 389 3.06 -16.07 -5.08
C MET A 389 3.90 -15.44 -6.20
N VAL A 390 3.24 -14.88 -7.22
CA VAL A 390 3.93 -14.17 -8.31
C VAL A 390 4.66 -12.95 -7.74
N SER A 391 3.96 -12.15 -6.93
CA SER A 391 4.54 -10.96 -6.33
C SER A 391 5.80 -11.29 -5.52
N ALA A 392 5.75 -12.32 -4.67
CA ALA A 392 6.89 -12.79 -3.88
C ALA A 392 8.03 -13.35 -4.76
N SER A 393 7.71 -13.97 -5.90
CA SER A 393 8.70 -14.45 -6.87
C SER A 393 9.41 -13.28 -7.57
N GLY A 394 8.67 -12.23 -7.92
CA GLY A 394 9.23 -11.01 -8.49
C GLY A 394 10.05 -10.21 -7.48
N THR A 395 9.65 -10.14 -6.20
CA THR A 395 10.47 -9.52 -5.15
C THR A 395 11.75 -10.30 -4.88
N PHE A 396 11.69 -11.64 -4.89
CA PHE A 396 12.88 -12.49 -4.84
C PHE A 396 13.85 -12.14 -5.98
N LEU A 397 13.36 -12.15 -7.22
CA LEU A 397 14.19 -11.85 -8.39
C LEU A 397 14.80 -10.45 -8.32
N GLY A 398 13.99 -9.44 -7.95
CA GLY A 398 14.46 -8.06 -7.84
C GLY A 398 15.56 -7.88 -6.78
N CYS A 399 15.35 -8.44 -5.58
CA CYS A 399 16.34 -8.43 -4.52
C CYS A 399 17.59 -9.24 -4.88
N PHE A 400 17.44 -10.38 -5.56
CA PHE A 400 18.56 -11.21 -5.99
C PHE A 400 19.43 -10.48 -7.02
N ILE A 401 18.82 -9.87 -8.05
CA ILE A 401 19.54 -9.06 -9.06
C ILE A 401 20.26 -7.89 -8.39
N ALA A 402 19.59 -7.17 -7.48
CA ALA A 402 20.22 -6.06 -6.75
C ALA A 402 21.37 -6.56 -5.86
N GLY A 403 21.21 -7.70 -5.18
CA GLY A 403 22.27 -8.32 -4.38
C GLY A 403 23.49 -8.73 -5.22
N VAL A 404 23.27 -9.30 -6.41
CA VAL A 404 24.33 -9.59 -7.38
C VAL A 404 25.04 -8.31 -7.83
N ALA A 405 24.31 -7.22 -8.06
CA ALA A 405 24.92 -5.93 -8.44
C ALA A 405 25.91 -5.44 -7.37
N PHE A 406 25.48 -5.42 -6.11
CA PHE A 406 26.37 -5.02 -5.00
C PHE A 406 27.51 -6.02 -4.76
N PHE A 407 27.29 -7.31 -5.00
CA PHE A 407 28.36 -8.31 -4.91
C PHE A 407 29.43 -8.08 -5.97
N LEU A 408 29.04 -7.81 -7.22
CA LEU A 408 29.96 -7.44 -8.30
C LEU A 408 30.74 -6.17 -7.97
N LYS A 409 30.07 -5.19 -7.34
CA LYS A 409 30.71 -3.97 -6.84
C LYS A 409 31.80 -4.26 -5.82
N ASP A 410 31.51 -5.07 -4.80
CA ASP A 410 32.48 -5.42 -3.74
C ASP A 410 33.70 -6.17 -4.30
N GLN A 411 33.50 -7.01 -5.33
CA GLN A 411 34.58 -7.72 -6.01
C GLN A 411 35.32 -6.87 -7.07
N SER A 412 34.93 -5.60 -7.26
CA SER A 412 35.47 -4.73 -8.31
C SER A 412 35.32 -5.28 -9.74
N LEU A 413 34.27 -6.06 -9.99
CA LEU A 413 33.97 -6.69 -11.28
C LEU A 413 32.84 -5.95 -11.99
N LEU A 414 32.95 -5.77 -13.31
CA LEU A 414 31.89 -5.23 -14.17
C LEU A 414 31.24 -3.94 -13.62
N LEU A 415 32.06 -3.03 -13.05
CA LEU A 415 31.60 -1.85 -12.33
C LEU A 415 30.64 -0.95 -13.14
N GLU A 416 30.79 -0.92 -14.47
CA GLU A 416 29.90 -0.18 -15.37
C GLU A 416 28.45 -0.69 -15.35
N TRP A 417 28.24 -1.99 -15.09
CA TRP A 417 26.93 -2.63 -15.08
C TRP A 417 26.23 -2.58 -13.71
N VAL A 418 26.98 -2.32 -12.63
CA VAL A 418 26.45 -2.32 -11.25
C VAL A 418 25.28 -1.34 -11.08
N PRO A 419 25.38 -0.05 -11.45
CA PRO A 419 24.26 0.89 -11.35
C PRO A 419 22.99 0.41 -12.06
N ILE A 420 23.15 -0.13 -13.27
CA ILE A 420 22.05 -0.58 -14.12
C ILE A 420 21.36 -1.79 -13.49
N LEU A 421 22.13 -2.77 -13.02
CA LEU A 421 21.60 -3.98 -12.37
C LEU A 421 20.90 -3.64 -11.05
N ALA A 422 21.48 -2.78 -10.22
CA ALA A 422 20.88 -2.38 -8.96
C ALA A 422 19.56 -1.64 -9.16
N VAL A 423 19.51 -0.67 -10.09
CA VAL A 423 18.25 0.03 -10.44
C VAL A 423 17.23 -0.95 -10.99
N THR A 424 17.63 -1.80 -11.94
CA THR A 424 16.71 -2.79 -12.53
C THR A 424 16.15 -3.75 -11.49
N GLY A 425 16.98 -4.25 -10.58
CA GLY A 425 16.55 -5.13 -9.49
C GLY A 425 15.54 -4.46 -8.56
N VAL A 426 15.81 -3.23 -8.12
CA VAL A 426 14.89 -2.46 -7.26
C VAL A 426 13.59 -2.10 -7.99
N LEU A 427 13.63 -1.80 -9.29
CA LEU A 427 12.42 -1.51 -10.08
C LEU A 427 11.56 -2.76 -10.30
N ILE A 428 12.17 -3.93 -10.57
CA ILE A 428 11.46 -5.21 -10.63
C ILE A 428 10.83 -5.53 -9.27
N TYR A 429 11.58 -5.32 -8.19
CA TYR A 429 11.12 -5.53 -6.83
C TYR A 429 9.86 -4.72 -6.52
N ILE A 430 9.86 -3.40 -6.76
CA ILE A 430 8.70 -2.56 -6.43
C ILE A 430 7.50 -2.83 -7.34
N ALA A 431 7.75 -3.11 -8.63
CA ALA A 431 6.69 -3.50 -9.56
C ALA A 431 6.00 -4.78 -9.08
N ALA A 432 6.79 -5.81 -8.74
CA ALA A 432 6.28 -7.07 -8.22
C ALA A 432 5.55 -6.89 -6.90
N PHE A 433 6.11 -6.14 -5.94
CA PHE A 433 5.48 -5.88 -4.64
C PHE A 433 4.11 -5.19 -4.80
N SER A 434 4.02 -4.21 -5.69
CA SER A 434 2.81 -3.42 -5.94
C SER A 434 1.67 -4.23 -6.55
N ILE A 435 1.99 -5.28 -7.31
CA ILE A 435 0.97 -6.17 -7.92
C ILE A 435 0.23 -6.99 -6.85
N GLY A 436 0.90 -7.46 -5.79
CA GLY A 436 0.33 -8.47 -4.89
C GLY A 436 0.63 -8.25 -3.41
N MET A 437 1.91 -8.37 -3.02
CA MET A 437 2.34 -8.33 -1.61
C MET A 437 1.94 -7.04 -0.88
N GLY A 438 1.71 -5.93 -1.59
CA GLY A 438 1.17 -4.70 -1.02
C GLY A 438 -0.29 -4.84 -0.56
N PRO A 439 -1.27 -4.90 -1.48
CA PRO A 439 -2.69 -4.83 -1.14
C PRO A 439 -3.30 -6.16 -0.67
N VAL A 440 -2.86 -7.31 -1.22
CA VAL A 440 -3.57 -8.58 -1.03
C VAL A 440 -3.55 -9.09 0.41
N PRO A 441 -2.45 -8.97 1.19
CA PRO A 441 -2.46 -9.37 2.59
C PRO A 441 -3.54 -8.69 3.45
N TRP A 442 -3.86 -7.43 3.15
CA TRP A 442 -4.91 -6.68 3.84
C TRP A 442 -6.30 -7.22 3.50
N VAL A 443 -6.50 -7.62 2.24
CA VAL A 443 -7.76 -8.22 1.77
C VAL A 443 -7.96 -9.59 2.41
N ILE A 444 -6.96 -10.48 2.35
CA ILE A 444 -7.03 -11.82 2.96
C ILE A 444 -7.31 -11.70 4.46
N MET A 445 -6.62 -10.80 5.16
CA MET A 445 -6.87 -10.55 6.59
C MET A 445 -8.34 -10.22 6.86
N SER A 446 -8.99 -9.46 5.98
CA SER A 446 -10.41 -9.13 6.12
C SER A 446 -11.36 -10.28 5.77
N GLU A 447 -10.92 -11.27 5.01
CA GLU A 447 -11.73 -12.41 4.53
C GLU A 447 -11.61 -13.65 5.43
N ILE A 448 -10.47 -13.87 6.10
CA ILE A 448 -10.21 -15.09 6.90
C ILE A 448 -10.75 -15.04 8.34
N PHE A 449 -11.02 -13.85 8.87
CA PHE A 449 -11.44 -13.69 10.27
C PHE A 449 -12.96 -13.64 10.40
N PRO A 450 -13.56 -14.49 11.24
CA PRO A 450 -14.98 -14.39 11.52
C PRO A 450 -15.35 -13.09 12.23
N ILE A 451 -16.58 -12.63 11.98
CA ILE A 451 -17.09 -11.30 12.37
C ILE A 451 -16.89 -11.03 13.87
N ASN A 452 -17.08 -12.04 14.72
CA ASN A 452 -16.97 -11.94 16.18
C ASN A 452 -15.53 -11.69 16.70
N VAL A 453 -14.49 -12.06 15.94
CA VAL A 453 -13.07 -11.90 16.32
C VAL A 453 -12.31 -10.95 15.41
N LYS A 454 -12.88 -10.58 14.26
CA LYS A 454 -12.25 -9.77 13.22
C LYS A 454 -11.68 -8.45 13.73
N GLY A 455 -12.37 -7.77 14.65
CA GLY A 455 -11.89 -6.53 15.26
C GLY A 455 -10.61 -6.72 16.08
N THR A 456 -10.62 -7.69 17.01
CA THR A 456 -9.50 -7.95 17.92
C THR A 456 -8.30 -8.58 17.19
N ALA A 457 -8.56 -9.55 16.31
CA ALA A 457 -7.54 -10.19 15.48
C ALA A 457 -6.91 -9.21 14.48
N GLY A 458 -7.73 -8.42 13.79
CA GLY A 458 -7.24 -7.38 12.88
C GLY A 458 -6.32 -6.37 13.59
N SER A 459 -6.67 -5.96 14.81
CA SER A 459 -5.84 -5.04 15.61
C SER A 459 -4.46 -5.63 15.96
N LEU A 460 -4.41 -6.91 16.33
CA LEU A 460 -3.15 -7.62 16.61
C LEU A 460 -2.29 -7.77 15.36
N VAL A 461 -2.90 -8.12 14.22
CA VAL A 461 -2.22 -8.25 12.93
C VAL A 461 -1.63 -6.91 12.47
N VAL A 462 -2.39 -5.82 12.61
CA VAL A 462 -1.94 -4.45 12.31
C VAL A 462 -0.75 -4.06 13.21
N LEU A 463 -0.82 -4.35 14.50
CA LEU A 463 0.28 -4.08 15.45
C LEU A 463 1.57 -4.77 15.02
N LEU A 464 1.50 -6.06 14.68
CA LEU A 464 2.66 -6.83 14.24
C LEU A 464 3.19 -6.37 12.88
N ASN A 465 2.31 -5.94 11.97
CA ASN A 465 2.72 -5.31 10.72
C ASN A 465 3.56 -4.04 10.98
N TRP A 466 3.08 -3.13 11.84
CA TRP A 466 3.82 -1.90 12.12
C TRP A 466 5.10 -2.14 12.93
N LEU A 467 5.12 -3.14 13.81
CA LEU A 467 6.32 -3.57 14.51
C LEU A 467 7.38 -4.10 13.53
N GLY A 468 6.97 -4.94 12.56
CA GLY A 468 7.85 -5.42 11.50
C GLY A 468 8.37 -4.28 10.61
N ALA A 469 7.49 -3.34 10.26
CA ALA A 469 7.86 -2.14 9.51
C ALA A 469 8.94 -1.32 10.24
N TRP A 470 8.80 -1.16 11.56
CA TRP A 470 9.79 -0.47 12.39
C TRP A 470 11.14 -1.19 12.42
N ILE A 471 11.13 -2.49 12.71
CA ILE A 471 12.36 -3.31 12.76
C ILE A 471 13.12 -3.19 11.44
N VAL A 472 12.44 -3.37 10.31
CA VAL A 472 13.03 -3.31 8.97
C VAL A 472 13.57 -1.90 8.67
N SER A 473 12.78 -0.86 8.95
CA SER A 473 13.17 0.53 8.69
C SER A 473 14.35 1.00 9.55
N TYR A 474 14.42 0.54 10.79
CA TYR A 474 15.51 0.89 11.70
C TYR A 474 16.79 0.14 11.34
N THR A 475 16.69 -1.16 11.06
CA THR A 475 17.87 -2.03 10.81
C THR A 475 18.46 -1.90 9.40
N PHE A 476 17.68 -1.44 8.40
CA PHE A 476 18.11 -1.42 7.00
C PHE A 476 19.47 -0.75 6.76
N ASN A 477 19.66 0.48 7.27
CA ASN A 477 20.91 1.21 7.07
C ASN A 477 22.11 0.49 7.74
N PHE A 478 21.90 -0.11 8.91
CA PHE A 478 22.93 -0.89 9.59
C PHE A 478 23.29 -2.16 8.81
N LEU A 479 22.29 -2.88 8.29
CA LEU A 479 22.50 -4.05 7.44
C LEU A 479 23.24 -3.68 6.16
N MET A 480 22.83 -2.61 5.47
CA MET A 480 23.51 -2.11 4.27
C MET A 480 24.95 -1.70 4.54
N SER A 481 25.24 -1.13 5.72
CA SER A 481 26.60 -0.79 6.15
C SER A 481 27.46 -2.00 6.53
N TRP A 482 26.83 -3.08 7.02
CA TRP A 482 27.52 -4.34 7.31
C TRP A 482 27.86 -5.10 6.03
N SER A 483 26.86 -5.31 5.17
CA SER A 483 27.02 -5.90 3.85
C SER A 483 25.84 -5.52 2.96
N SER A 484 26.11 -4.66 1.97
CA SER A 484 25.12 -4.31 0.95
C SER A 484 24.61 -5.53 0.16
N PRO A 485 25.47 -6.44 -0.37
CA PRO A 485 24.96 -7.65 -1.02
C PRO A 485 24.29 -8.60 -0.03
N GLY A 486 24.84 -8.78 1.17
CA GLY A 486 24.28 -9.66 2.20
C GLY A 486 22.86 -9.25 2.61
N THR A 487 22.59 -7.94 2.71
CA THR A 487 21.27 -7.39 3.03
C THR A 487 20.23 -7.74 1.97
N LEU A 488 20.58 -7.56 0.70
CA LEU A 488 19.67 -7.83 -0.41
C LEU A 488 19.44 -9.32 -0.60
N PHE A 489 20.46 -10.16 -0.38
CA PHE A 489 20.29 -11.62 -0.36
C PHE A 489 19.45 -12.10 0.83
N LEU A 490 19.55 -11.46 2.00
CA LEU A 490 18.65 -11.73 3.13
C LEU A 490 17.19 -11.46 2.76
N TYR A 491 16.89 -10.35 2.10
CA TYR A 491 15.53 -10.05 1.63
C TYR A 491 15.07 -10.91 0.46
N ALA A 492 15.99 -11.39 -0.39
CA ALA A 492 15.68 -12.42 -1.36
C ALA A 492 15.31 -13.74 -0.65
N GLY A 493 16.10 -14.18 0.33
CA GLY A 493 15.81 -15.36 1.14
C GLY A 493 14.46 -15.28 1.86
N SER A 494 14.12 -14.13 2.45
CA SER A 494 12.80 -13.92 3.07
C SER A 494 11.65 -13.93 2.06
N SER A 495 11.87 -13.45 0.84
CA SER A 495 10.90 -13.57 -0.27
C SER A 495 10.67 -15.04 -0.64
N LEU A 496 11.72 -15.87 -0.69
CA LEU A 496 11.60 -17.30 -0.94
C LEU A 496 10.81 -18.02 0.17
N LEU A 497 11.09 -17.69 1.43
CA LEU A 497 10.31 -18.20 2.58
C LEU A 497 8.84 -17.78 2.50
N THR A 498 8.58 -16.56 2.03
CA THR A 498 7.21 -16.07 1.79
C THR A 498 6.49 -16.93 0.74
N ILE A 499 7.16 -17.30 -0.35
CA ILE A 499 6.59 -18.21 -1.37
C ILE A 499 6.20 -19.55 -0.74
N VAL A 500 7.09 -20.15 0.06
CA VAL A 500 6.83 -21.43 0.74
C VAL A 500 5.66 -21.30 1.71
N PHE A 501 5.63 -20.24 2.52
CA PHE A 501 4.55 -19.96 3.47
C PHE A 501 3.20 -19.84 2.76
N VAL A 502 3.14 -19.06 1.68
CA VAL A 502 1.91 -18.83 0.91
C VAL A 502 1.47 -20.11 0.19
N ALA A 503 2.41 -20.88 -0.35
CA ALA A 503 2.12 -22.14 -1.00
C ALA A 503 1.54 -23.19 -0.02
N LYS A 504 1.96 -23.19 1.25
CA LYS A 504 1.57 -24.22 2.23
C LYS A 504 0.40 -23.84 3.13
N LEU A 505 0.30 -22.58 3.56
CA LEU A 505 -0.62 -22.17 4.62
C LEU A 505 -1.74 -21.23 4.17
N VAL A 506 -1.57 -20.49 3.07
CA VAL A 506 -2.55 -19.47 2.66
C VAL A 506 -3.61 -20.10 1.75
N PRO A 507 -4.90 -20.10 2.14
CA PRO A 507 -5.97 -20.60 1.29
C PRO A 507 -6.32 -19.58 0.18
N GLU A 508 -6.91 -20.07 -0.91
CA GLU A 508 -7.56 -19.18 -1.87
C GLU A 508 -8.92 -18.74 -1.31
N THR A 509 -9.16 -17.44 -1.29
CA THR A 509 -10.37 -16.80 -0.75
C THR A 509 -11.31 -16.27 -1.82
N LYS A 510 -10.86 -16.15 -3.07
CA LYS A 510 -11.70 -15.65 -4.18
C LYS A 510 -12.96 -16.50 -4.35
N GLY A 511 -14.11 -15.83 -4.29
CA GLY A 511 -15.42 -16.42 -4.60
C GLY A 511 -15.94 -17.41 -3.57
N LYS A 512 -15.30 -17.49 -2.39
CA LYS A 512 -15.71 -18.39 -1.31
C LYS A 512 -16.46 -17.65 -0.21
N THR A 513 -17.40 -18.34 0.44
CA THR A 513 -18.04 -17.81 1.64
C THR A 513 -17.11 -17.88 2.85
N LEU A 514 -17.44 -17.14 3.91
CA LEU A 514 -16.67 -17.15 5.15
C LEU A 514 -16.69 -18.56 5.81
N GLU A 515 -17.79 -19.30 5.69
CA GLU A 515 -17.88 -20.68 6.18
C GLU A 515 -16.95 -21.60 5.40
N GLU A 516 -16.99 -21.56 4.06
CA GLU A 516 -16.14 -22.38 3.19
C GLU A 516 -14.64 -22.11 3.44
N ILE A 517 -14.27 -20.86 3.70
CA ILE A 517 -12.89 -20.50 4.06
C ILE A 517 -12.51 -21.09 5.43
N GLN A 518 -13.40 -21.03 6.42
CA GLN A 518 -13.15 -21.65 7.73
C GLN A 518 -13.02 -23.16 7.64
N ASP A 519 -13.84 -23.81 6.81
CA ASP A 519 -13.77 -25.24 6.56
C ASP A 519 -12.44 -25.61 5.89
N CYS A 520 -12.01 -24.86 4.86
CA CYS A 520 -10.70 -25.02 4.23
C CYS A 520 -9.54 -24.83 5.20
N ILE A 521 -9.65 -23.89 6.15
CA ILE A 521 -8.62 -23.62 7.15
C ILE A 521 -8.61 -24.68 8.25
N SER A 522 -9.75 -25.31 8.54
CA SER A 522 -9.92 -26.29 9.63
C SER A 522 -9.64 -27.74 9.22
N SER A 523 -9.77 -28.06 7.93
CA SER A 523 -9.27 -29.30 7.31
C SER A 523 -7.75 -29.40 7.39
#